data_AF-A0A5N4E6Q0-F1
#
_entry.id   AF-A0A5N4E6Q0-F1
#
_cell.length_a   1.000
_cell.length_b   1.000
_cell.length_c   1.000
_cell.angle_alpha   90.00
_cell.angle_beta   90.00
_cell.angle_gamma   90.00
#
_symmetry.space_group_name_H-M   'P 1'
#
loop_
_entity.id
_entity.type
_entity.pdbx_description
1 polymer ?
#
loop_
_entity_poly.entity_id
_entity_poly.type
_entity_poly.pdbx_seq_one_letter_code
_entity_poly.pdbx_strand_id
1 'polypeptide(L)'
;MVRAARKRESCSLSGFLSISFENVDTAKKKLPVHILDGLTLSYKVPWPVDIVISLECQKIYNQVFLLLLQIKWAKYSLDVLLFGELASPAEKPQLKEGLSCDQDTAAQFGPQKKPVRQQIHRMFLLRVKLMHFVNSLHNYIMTRILHSTGLEFQHQVEEAKDLDQLIKIHYRYLSTIHDRCLLREKVSFVKEAIMKVLNLALMFADGWQAGLGAWQ
;
A
#
# COMPACT_ATOMS: atom_id res chain seq x y z
N MET A 1 10.62 5.10 -37.75
CA MET A 1 9.70 4.32 -36.90
C MET A 1 10.53 3.33 -36.08
N VAL A 2 11.14 3.79 -34.99
CA VAL A 2 11.97 2.97 -34.09
C VAL A 2 11.12 2.67 -32.86
N ARG A 3 10.62 1.44 -32.72
CA ARG A 3 10.02 0.97 -31.46
C ARG A 3 11.17 0.90 -30.44
N ALA A 4 11.15 1.79 -29.46
CA ALA A 4 12.05 1.71 -28.31
C ALA A 4 11.89 0.33 -27.65
N ALA A 5 12.97 -0.45 -27.59
CA ALA A 5 12.98 -1.74 -26.92
C ALA A 5 12.74 -1.51 -25.42
N ARG A 6 11.57 -1.91 -24.93
CA ARG A 6 11.20 -1.78 -23.52
C ARG A 6 12.11 -2.69 -22.69
N LYS A 7 12.96 -2.10 -21.85
CA LYS A 7 13.91 -2.84 -21.01
C LYS A 7 13.13 -3.61 -19.93
N ARG A 8 13.15 -4.94 -19.98
CA ARG A 8 12.56 -5.83 -18.98
C ARG A 8 13.67 -6.32 -18.06
N GLU A 9 13.58 -5.99 -16.78
CA GLU A 9 14.51 -6.44 -15.75
C GLU A 9 13.87 -7.60 -15.00
N SER A 10 14.59 -8.70 -14.77
CA SER A 10 14.04 -9.89 -14.11
C SER A 10 14.98 -10.44 -13.03
N CYS A 11 14.44 -10.67 -11.84
CA CYS A 11 15.13 -11.25 -10.69
C CYS A 11 14.49 -12.60 -10.34
N SER A 12 15.30 -13.67 -10.23
CA SER A 12 14.83 -14.95 -9.70
C SER A 12 14.91 -14.92 -8.17
N LEU A 13 13.78 -15.13 -7.49
CA LEU A 13 13.71 -15.19 -6.02
C LEU A 13 13.92 -16.62 -5.51
N SER A 14 13.43 -17.61 -6.26
CA SER A 14 13.66 -19.03 -6.02
C SER A 14 13.71 -19.77 -7.36
N GLY A 15 13.98 -21.09 -7.36
CA GLY A 15 13.97 -21.90 -8.60
C GLY A 15 12.62 -21.88 -9.34
N PHE A 16 11.53 -21.58 -8.63
CA PHE A 16 10.16 -21.55 -9.17
C PHE A 16 9.56 -20.15 -9.25
N LEU A 17 10.15 -19.14 -8.59
CA LEU A 17 9.59 -17.80 -8.52
C LEU A 17 10.54 -16.77 -9.13
N SER A 18 10.04 -16.01 -10.09
CA SER A 18 10.74 -14.87 -10.68
C SER A 18 9.87 -13.63 -10.67
N ILE A 19 10.49 -12.49 -10.43
CA ILE A 19 9.85 -11.18 -10.55
C ILE A 19 10.46 -10.53 -11.79
N SER A 20 9.61 -9.99 -12.65
CA SER A 20 10.04 -9.11 -13.73
C SER A 20 9.39 -7.74 -13.56
N PHE A 21 10.13 -6.70 -13.88
CA PHE A 21 9.61 -5.36 -14.00
C PHE A 21 9.69 -4.93 -15.45
N GLU A 22 8.55 -4.60 -16.02
CA GLU A 22 8.46 -4.01 -17.34
C GLU A 22 8.25 -2.51 -17.16
N ASN A 23 9.18 -1.70 -17.65
CA ASN A 23 9.11 -0.25 -17.50
C ASN A 23 7.87 0.27 -18.24
N VAL A 24 6.82 0.57 -17.48
CA VAL A 24 5.59 1.16 -17.99
C VAL A 24 5.85 2.64 -18.18
N ASP A 25 5.81 3.13 -19.43
CA ASP A 25 6.09 4.53 -19.80
C ASP A 25 5.58 5.53 -18.74
N THR A 26 6.52 6.08 -17.97
CA THR A 26 6.32 7.07 -16.91
C THR A 26 5.97 8.46 -17.45
N ALA A 27 5.84 8.60 -18.77
CA ALA A 27 5.59 9.86 -19.48
C ALA A 27 4.19 10.45 -19.29
N LYS A 28 3.25 9.71 -18.68
CA LYS A 28 1.95 10.23 -18.26
C LYS A 28 1.94 10.23 -16.74
N LYS A 29 1.63 11.37 -16.10
CA LYS A 29 1.53 11.56 -14.63
C LYS A 29 0.64 10.47 -14.00
N LYS A 30 1.20 9.30 -13.71
CA LYS A 30 0.49 8.22 -13.03
C LYS A 30 0.60 8.47 -11.54
N LEU A 31 -0.52 8.28 -10.84
CA LEU A 31 -0.58 8.37 -9.38
C LEU A 31 0.50 7.43 -8.77
N PRO A 32 1.22 7.83 -7.71
CA PRO A 32 2.21 7.01 -7.01
C PRO A 32 1.82 5.53 -6.86
N VAL A 33 0.56 5.26 -6.54
CA VAL A 33 0.02 3.89 -6.39
C VAL A 33 0.26 2.97 -7.61
N HIS A 34 0.41 3.52 -8.82
CA HIS A 34 0.62 2.78 -10.07
C HIS A 34 2.08 2.46 -10.39
N ILE A 35 3.04 2.87 -9.56
CA ILE A 35 4.46 2.54 -9.76
C ILE A 35 4.67 1.01 -9.81
N LEU A 36 3.86 0.27 -9.05
CA LEU A 36 3.93 -1.18 -8.95
C LEU A 36 3.26 -1.91 -10.12
N ASP A 37 2.51 -1.22 -11.01
CA ASP A 37 1.78 -1.87 -12.11
C ASP A 37 2.70 -2.53 -13.14
N GLY A 38 3.98 -2.13 -13.20
CA GLY A 38 4.99 -2.76 -14.06
C GLY A 38 5.57 -4.06 -13.50
N LEU A 39 5.27 -4.40 -12.24
CA LEU A 39 5.77 -5.60 -11.58
C LEU A 39 4.94 -6.82 -12.04
N THR A 40 5.61 -7.90 -12.40
CA THR A 40 4.98 -9.16 -12.77
C THR A 40 5.65 -10.29 -12.02
N LEU A 41 4.87 -11.01 -11.23
CA LEU A 41 5.27 -12.24 -10.57
C LEU A 41 5.03 -13.41 -11.52
N SER A 42 6.09 -14.14 -11.83
CA SER A 42 6.05 -15.31 -12.71
C SER A 42 6.45 -16.56 -11.93
N TYR A 43 5.54 -17.53 -11.92
CA TYR A 43 5.72 -18.81 -11.24
C TYR A 43 6.02 -19.89 -12.29
N LYS A 44 7.25 -20.40 -12.31
CA LYS A 44 7.67 -21.48 -13.20
C LYS A 44 7.24 -22.81 -12.59
N VAL A 45 6.14 -23.36 -13.09
CA VAL A 45 5.58 -24.62 -12.59
C VAL A 45 6.17 -25.78 -13.40
N PRO A 46 6.85 -26.75 -12.78
CA PRO A 46 7.28 -27.94 -13.48
C PRO A 46 6.07 -28.81 -13.87
N TRP A 47 6.18 -29.49 -15.00
CA TRP A 47 5.26 -30.57 -15.33
C TRP A 47 5.32 -31.66 -14.24
N PRO A 48 4.20 -32.23 -13.78
CA PRO A 48 2.83 -32.17 -14.33
C PRO A 48 1.92 -31.10 -13.70
N VAL A 49 2.40 -30.32 -12.73
CA VAL A 49 1.55 -29.40 -11.94
C VAL A 49 1.01 -28.23 -12.79
N ASP A 50 1.69 -27.92 -13.89
CA ASP A 50 1.28 -26.89 -14.87
C ASP A 50 -0.10 -27.19 -15.51
N ILE A 51 -0.53 -28.47 -15.52
CA ILE A 51 -1.86 -28.86 -16.01
C ILE A 51 -2.97 -28.22 -15.16
N VAL A 52 -2.73 -28.05 -13.85
CA VAL A 52 -3.66 -27.41 -12.93
C VAL A 52 -3.38 -25.91 -12.84
N ILE A 53 -2.12 -25.50 -12.73
CA ILE A 53 -1.70 -24.10 -12.58
C ILE A 53 -1.34 -23.51 -13.95
N SER A 54 -2.35 -23.33 -14.79
CA SER A 54 -2.18 -22.78 -16.14
C SER A 54 -1.62 -21.34 -16.14
N LEU A 55 -1.08 -20.93 -17.29
CA LEU A 55 -0.66 -19.55 -17.54
C LEU A 55 -1.78 -18.52 -17.30
N GLU A 56 -3.04 -18.87 -17.54
CA GLU A 56 -4.17 -17.98 -17.30
C GLU A 56 -4.43 -17.80 -15.80
N CYS A 57 -4.34 -18.89 -15.03
CA CYS A 57 -4.41 -18.86 -13.57
C CYS A 57 -3.32 -17.95 -12.97
N GLN A 58 -2.10 -18.01 -13.51
CA GLN A 58 -0.99 -17.16 -13.06
C GLN A 58 -1.26 -15.67 -13.27
N LYS A 59 -1.94 -15.28 -14.35
CA LYS A 59 -2.33 -13.86 -14.56
C LYS A 59 -3.29 -13.38 -13.48
N ILE A 60 -4.27 -14.21 -13.10
CA ILE A 60 -5.22 -13.88 -12.02
C ILE A 60 -4.48 -13.71 -10.70
N TYR A 61 -3.58 -14.64 -10.36
CA TYR A 61 -2.72 -14.51 -9.18
C TYR A 61 -1.89 -13.22 -9.20
N ASN A 62 -1.30 -12.87 -10.35
CA ASN A 62 -0.52 -11.64 -10.47
C ASN A 62 -1.37 -10.38 -10.23
N GLN A 63 -2.61 -10.34 -10.73
CA GLN A 63 -3.52 -9.22 -10.48
C GLN A 63 -3.87 -9.07 -8.99
N VAL A 64 -4.16 -10.19 -8.30
CA VAL A 64 -4.41 -10.19 -6.85
C VAL A 64 -3.16 -9.77 -6.08
N PHE A 65 -2.00 -10.29 -6.47
CA PHE A 65 -0.71 -9.94 -5.86
C PHE A 65 -0.41 -8.44 -5.97
N LEU A 66 -0.59 -7.85 -7.15
CA LEU A 66 -0.36 -6.42 -7.38
C LEU A 66 -1.25 -5.54 -6.51
N LEU A 67 -2.55 -5.88 -6.42
CA LEU A 67 -3.48 -5.18 -5.55
C LEU A 67 -3.06 -5.25 -4.07
N LEU A 68 -2.71 -6.46 -3.61
CA LEU A 68 -2.23 -6.66 -2.24
C LEU A 68 -0.95 -5.87 -1.97
N LEU A 69 -0.04 -5.82 -2.94
CA LEU A 69 1.21 -5.10 -2.82
C LEU A 69 0.98 -3.59 -2.72
N GLN A 70 0.05 -3.02 -3.52
CA GLN A 70 -0.35 -1.62 -3.43
C GLN A 70 -0.93 -1.27 -2.07
N ILE A 71 -1.84 -2.11 -1.54
CA ILE A 71 -2.42 -1.91 -0.21
C ILE A 71 -1.33 -2.01 0.87
N LYS A 72 -0.47 -3.02 0.79
CA LYS A 72 0.60 -3.25 1.76
C LYS A 72 1.64 -2.12 1.74
N TRP A 73 1.95 -1.58 0.57
CA TRP A 73 2.84 -0.44 0.42
C TRP A 73 2.23 0.81 1.08
N ALA A 74 0.98 1.16 0.77
CA ALA A 74 0.31 2.29 1.43
C ALA A 74 0.24 2.12 2.95
N LYS A 75 -0.07 0.90 3.44
CA LYS A 75 -0.07 0.58 4.87
C LYS A 75 1.32 0.82 5.49
N TYR A 76 2.34 0.24 4.88
CA TYR A 76 3.72 0.35 5.35
C TYR A 76 4.20 1.81 5.37
N SER A 77 3.92 2.57 4.32
CA SER A 77 4.29 3.99 4.24
C SER A 77 3.65 4.82 5.36
N LEU A 78 2.42 4.50 5.79
CA LEU A 78 1.78 5.17 6.92
C LEU A 78 2.31 4.68 8.29
N ASP A 79 2.69 3.41 8.39
CA ASP A 79 3.24 2.79 9.62
C ASP A 79 4.63 3.34 9.94
N VAL A 80 5.49 3.48 8.93
CA VAL A 80 6.90 3.90 9.07
C VAL A 80 7.07 5.35 9.50
N LEU A 81 6.05 6.20 9.37
CA LEU A 81 6.13 7.62 9.77
C LEU A 81 6.47 7.74 11.26
N LEU A 82 7.75 8.00 11.55
CA LEU A 82 8.28 8.25 12.88
C LEU A 82 7.98 9.71 13.26
N PHE A 83 7.43 9.91 14.46
CA PHE A 83 7.01 11.24 14.94
C PHE A 83 7.98 11.85 15.97
N GLY A 84 9.09 11.17 16.28
CA GLY A 84 10.04 11.62 17.30
C GLY A 84 10.63 13.01 17.04
N GLU A 85 10.60 13.50 15.79
CA GLU A 85 11.25 14.75 15.39
C GLU A 85 10.41 16.01 15.57
N LEU A 86 9.09 15.91 15.82
CA LEU A 86 8.28 17.10 16.15
C LEU A 86 8.24 17.40 17.65
N ALA A 87 8.85 16.55 18.47
CA ALA A 87 8.80 16.61 19.93
C ALA A 87 10.12 17.05 20.59
N SER A 88 11.07 17.64 19.85
CA SER A 88 12.22 18.33 20.47
C SER A 88 12.02 19.84 20.48
N PRO A 89 11.37 20.42 21.50
CA PRO A 89 11.83 21.71 21.98
C PRO A 89 13.18 21.44 22.66
N ALA A 90 14.28 21.79 21.99
CA ALA A 90 15.55 21.95 22.66
C ALA A 90 15.44 23.13 23.65
N GLU A 91 14.84 22.90 24.81
CA GLU A 91 14.97 23.76 25.98
C GLU A 91 15.78 22.99 27.02
N LYS A 92 17.08 23.28 27.05
CA LYS A 92 17.97 22.92 28.15
C LYS A 92 17.39 23.51 29.45
N PRO A 93 17.24 22.75 30.55
CA PRO A 93 16.91 23.35 31.84
C PRO A 93 18.13 24.13 32.34
N GLN A 94 18.13 25.45 32.15
CA GLN A 94 19.08 26.32 32.83
C GLN A 94 18.61 26.50 34.27
N LEU A 95 19.33 25.87 35.19
CA LEU A 95 19.40 26.26 36.59
C LEU A 95 19.83 27.74 36.64
N LYS A 96 18.99 28.64 37.16
CA LYS A 96 19.39 29.99 37.58
C LYS A 96 18.76 30.32 38.93
N GLU A 97 19.56 30.17 39.99
CA GLU A 97 19.45 31.00 41.19
C GLU A 97 19.88 32.44 40.84
N GLY A 98 19.13 33.45 41.28
CA GLY A 98 19.53 34.86 41.19
C GLY A 98 18.40 35.88 41.03
N LEU A 99 17.88 36.34 42.17
CA LEU A 99 17.21 37.60 42.58
C LEU A 99 16.80 38.74 41.59
N SER A 100 15.60 39.29 41.91
CA SER A 100 15.10 40.70 41.92
C SER A 100 14.43 41.40 40.72
N CYS A 101 13.12 41.69 40.91
CA CYS A 101 12.31 42.95 40.80
C CYS A 101 12.60 44.02 39.72
N ASP A 102 11.64 44.34 38.84
CA ASP A 102 10.69 45.48 38.97
C ASP A 102 9.73 45.62 37.75
N GLN A 103 8.64 46.37 37.94
CA GLN A 103 7.36 46.35 37.22
C GLN A 103 7.25 47.23 35.94
N ASP A 104 6.27 46.85 35.10
CA ASP A 104 5.40 47.65 34.21
C ASP A 104 5.94 48.45 33.01
N THR A 105 5.58 48.01 31.79
CA THR A 105 4.78 48.80 30.80
C THR A 105 4.27 47.88 29.69
N ALA A 106 2.94 47.89 29.49
CA ALA A 106 2.22 47.13 28.48
C ALA A 106 2.45 47.65 27.05
N ALA A 107 3.21 46.90 26.24
CA ALA A 107 3.06 46.86 24.78
C ALA A 107 3.95 45.75 24.19
N GLN A 108 3.38 44.58 23.84
CA GLN A 108 3.81 43.81 22.68
C GLN A 108 2.82 42.68 22.37
N PHE A 109 2.01 42.92 21.33
CA PHE A 109 1.40 41.87 20.52
C PHE A 109 2.52 41.01 19.91
N GLY A 110 2.93 39.95 20.61
CA GLY A 110 3.78 38.91 20.03
C GLY A 110 3.01 38.10 18.99
N PRO A 111 3.59 37.77 17.82
CA PRO A 111 2.91 36.96 16.81
C PRO A 111 2.57 35.58 17.40
N GLN A 112 1.29 35.26 17.41
CA GLN A 112 0.70 34.02 17.90
C GLN A 112 1.47 32.77 17.40
N LYS A 113 2.27 32.11 18.24
CA LYS A 113 2.84 30.76 17.99
C LYS A 113 1.78 29.63 18.03
N LYS A 114 0.49 29.95 17.85
CA LYS A 114 -0.64 29.00 17.91
C LYS A 114 -0.95 28.18 16.63
N PRO A 115 -0.55 28.54 15.38
CA PRO A 115 -1.00 27.78 14.20
C PRO A 115 -0.29 26.43 14.03
N VAL A 116 0.99 26.33 14.43
CA VAL A 116 1.81 25.14 14.18
C VAL A 116 1.31 23.92 14.99
N ARG A 117 0.97 24.11 16.27
CA ARG A 117 0.45 23.01 17.12
C ARG A 117 -0.89 22.47 16.64
N GLN A 118 -1.76 23.34 16.11
CA GLN A 118 -3.05 22.95 15.55
C GLN A 118 -2.91 22.21 14.21
N GLN A 119 -1.97 22.64 13.36
CA GLN A 119 -1.65 21.96 12.09
C GLN A 119 -1.11 20.56 12.35
N ILE A 120 -0.14 20.43 13.26
CA ILE A 120 0.42 19.12 13.66
C ILE A 120 -0.71 18.19 14.14
N HIS A 121 -1.57 18.67 15.04
CA HIS A 121 -2.72 17.89 15.53
C HIS A 121 -3.64 17.42 14.39
N ARG A 122 -4.01 18.31 13.46
CA ARG A 122 -4.85 17.95 12.30
C ARG A 122 -4.20 16.89 11.41
N MET A 123 -2.89 16.96 11.22
CA MET A 123 -2.17 15.95 10.44
C MET A 123 -2.15 14.59 11.13
N PHE A 124 -1.99 14.55 12.46
CA PHE A 124 -2.14 13.31 13.23
C PHE A 124 -3.54 12.69 13.06
N LEU A 125 -4.59 13.51 13.14
CA LEU A 125 -5.96 13.03 12.94
C LEU A 125 -6.15 12.44 11.53
N LEU A 126 -5.62 13.13 10.52
CA LEU A 126 -5.64 12.63 9.15
C LEU A 126 -4.89 11.30 9.01
N ARG A 127 -3.71 11.17 9.62
CA ARG A 127 -2.94 9.92 9.65
C ARG A 127 -3.76 8.77 10.23
N VAL A 128 -4.33 8.96 11.41
CA VAL A 128 -5.12 7.91 12.09
C VAL A 128 -6.30 7.48 11.22
N LYS A 129 -6.97 8.44 10.57
CA LYS A 129 -8.10 8.16 9.68
C LYS A 129 -7.68 7.38 8.42
N LEU A 130 -6.58 7.77 7.78
CA LEU A 130 -6.03 7.06 6.62
C LEU A 130 -5.55 5.66 7.00
N MET A 131 -4.84 5.54 8.13
CA MET A 131 -4.35 4.26 8.63
C MET A 131 -5.51 3.31 8.96
N HIS A 132 -6.57 3.81 9.60
CA HIS A 132 -7.77 3.02 9.87
C HIS A 132 -8.41 2.51 8.59
N PHE A 133 -8.56 3.35 7.56
CA PHE A 133 -9.08 2.94 6.27
C PHE A 133 -8.22 1.85 5.61
N VAL A 134 -6.91 2.09 5.48
CA VAL A 134 -6.00 1.16 4.80
C VAL A 134 -5.90 -0.17 5.56
N ASN A 135 -5.84 -0.14 6.90
CA ASN A 135 -5.83 -1.35 7.73
C ASN A 135 -7.14 -2.12 7.62
N SER A 136 -8.29 -1.44 7.60
CA SER A 136 -9.59 -2.10 7.44
C SER A 136 -9.70 -2.78 6.08
N LEU A 137 -9.24 -2.10 5.02
CA LEU A 137 -9.20 -2.66 3.68
C LEU A 137 -8.26 -3.87 3.60
N HIS A 138 -7.04 -3.75 4.15
CA HIS A 138 -6.07 -4.85 4.18
C HIS A 138 -6.63 -6.07 4.93
N ASN A 139 -7.20 -5.85 6.11
CA ASN A 139 -7.80 -6.93 6.92
C ASN A 139 -8.98 -7.57 6.20
N TYR A 140 -9.85 -6.80 5.56
CA TYR A 140 -10.94 -7.34 4.77
C TYR A 140 -10.43 -8.28 3.67
N ILE A 141 -9.50 -7.83 2.84
CA ILE A 141 -8.97 -8.65 1.74
C ILE A 141 -8.24 -9.88 2.29
N MET A 142 -7.33 -9.71 3.25
CA MET A 142 -6.53 -10.83 3.78
C MET A 142 -7.37 -11.87 4.53
N THR A 143 -8.22 -11.44 5.46
CA THR A 143 -8.94 -12.37 6.35
C THR A 143 -10.28 -12.82 5.77
N ARG A 144 -11.09 -11.88 5.26
CA ARG A 144 -12.45 -12.20 4.82
C ARG A 144 -12.47 -12.81 3.43
N ILE A 145 -11.60 -12.35 2.53
CA ILE A 145 -11.57 -12.86 1.16
C ILE A 145 -10.58 -14.02 1.07
N LEU A 146 -9.28 -13.74 1.20
CA LEU A 146 -8.23 -14.71 0.88
C LEU A 146 -8.19 -15.88 1.86
N HIS A 147 -8.21 -15.62 3.16
CA HIS A 147 -8.16 -16.68 4.16
C HIS A 147 -9.44 -17.53 4.14
N SER A 148 -10.62 -16.91 4.17
CA SER A 148 -11.89 -17.65 4.16
C SER A 148 -12.07 -18.51 2.90
N THR A 149 -11.80 -17.97 1.71
CA THR A 149 -11.92 -18.74 0.47
C THR A 149 -10.78 -19.75 0.30
N GLY A 150 -9.59 -19.45 0.83
CA GLY A 150 -8.46 -20.37 0.82
C GLY A 150 -8.70 -21.60 1.67
N LEU A 151 -9.35 -21.45 2.83
CA LEU A 151 -9.71 -22.58 3.68
C LEU A 151 -10.74 -23.50 3.00
N GLU A 152 -11.76 -22.92 2.36
CA GLU A 152 -12.75 -23.68 1.60
C GLU A 152 -12.10 -24.42 0.41
N PHE A 153 -11.21 -23.76 -0.32
CA PHE A 153 -10.46 -24.36 -1.42
C PHE A 153 -9.59 -25.53 -0.95
N GLN A 154 -8.86 -25.37 0.16
CA GLN A 154 -8.01 -26.45 0.69
C GLN A 154 -8.83 -27.70 1.01
N HIS A 155 -9.96 -27.54 1.71
CA HIS A 155 -10.83 -28.67 2.03
C HIS A 155 -11.37 -29.36 0.77
N GLN A 156 -11.79 -28.58 -0.24
CA GLN A 156 -12.29 -29.13 -1.50
C GLN A 156 -11.21 -29.86 -2.31
N VAL A 157 -9.97 -29.40 -2.24
CA VAL A 157 -8.83 -30.07 -2.89
C VAL A 157 -8.54 -31.43 -2.25
N GLU A 158 -8.65 -31.55 -0.92
CA GLU A 158 -8.47 -32.81 -0.19
C GLU A 158 -9.54 -33.85 -0.54
N GLU A 159 -10.75 -33.42 -0.89
CA GLU A 159 -11.87 -34.29 -1.27
C GLU A 159 -11.90 -34.66 -2.77
N ALA A 160 -11.10 -34.00 -3.60
CA ALA A 160 -11.10 -34.19 -5.04
C ALA A 160 -10.59 -35.58 -5.43
N LYS A 161 -11.35 -36.30 -6.28
CA LYS A 161 -11.05 -37.68 -6.66
C LYS A 161 -10.37 -37.84 -8.01
N ASP A 162 -10.39 -36.78 -8.82
CA ASP A 162 -9.81 -36.79 -10.16
C ASP A 162 -9.19 -35.42 -10.51
N LEU A 163 -8.38 -35.43 -11.57
CA LEU A 163 -7.65 -34.23 -12.02
C LEU A 163 -8.60 -33.14 -12.55
N ASP A 164 -9.71 -33.52 -13.20
CA ASP A 164 -10.65 -32.57 -13.79
C ASP A 164 -11.43 -31.81 -12.69
N GLN A 165 -11.81 -32.51 -11.61
CA GLN A 165 -12.38 -31.94 -10.40
C GLN A 165 -11.39 -30.96 -9.76
N LEU A 166 -10.12 -31.34 -9.62
CA LEU A 166 -9.09 -30.46 -9.06
C LEU A 166 -8.95 -29.17 -9.90
N ILE A 167 -8.91 -29.29 -11.22
CA ILE A 167 -8.86 -28.15 -12.15
C ILE A 167 -10.09 -27.25 -11.96
N LYS A 168 -11.31 -27.83 -11.93
CA LYS A 168 -12.56 -27.09 -11.73
C LYS A 168 -12.62 -26.35 -10.39
N ILE A 169 -12.20 -27.00 -9.31
CA ILE A 169 -12.14 -26.42 -7.96
C ILE A 169 -11.17 -25.23 -7.95
N HIS A 170 -9.99 -25.37 -8.59
CA HIS A 170 -9.00 -24.30 -8.70
C HIS A 170 -9.50 -23.10 -9.51
N TYR A 171 -10.11 -23.32 -10.68
CA TYR A 171 -10.71 -22.25 -11.47
C TYR A 171 -11.82 -21.51 -10.71
N ARG A 172 -12.68 -22.25 -9.98
CA ARG A 172 -13.73 -21.65 -9.16
C ARG A 172 -13.15 -20.79 -8.04
N TYR A 173 -12.12 -21.28 -7.34
CA TYR A 173 -11.41 -20.52 -6.33
C TYR A 173 -10.85 -19.20 -6.90
N LEU A 174 -10.15 -19.29 -8.03
CA LEU A 174 -9.55 -18.12 -8.69
C LEU A 174 -10.59 -17.09 -9.15
N SER A 175 -11.68 -17.54 -9.77
CA SER A 175 -12.77 -16.64 -10.15
C SER A 175 -13.37 -15.96 -8.93
N THR A 176 -13.52 -16.68 -7.81
CA THR A 176 -14.11 -16.14 -6.59
C THR A 176 -13.24 -15.07 -5.94
N ILE A 177 -11.92 -15.30 -5.84
CA ILE A 177 -11.01 -14.28 -5.29
C ILE A 177 -10.90 -13.07 -6.21
N HIS A 178 -10.87 -13.27 -7.53
CA HIS A 178 -10.80 -12.17 -8.50
C HIS A 178 -12.01 -11.24 -8.38
N ASP A 179 -13.19 -11.82 -8.22
CA ASP A 179 -14.45 -11.07 -8.06
C ASP A 179 -14.51 -10.31 -6.75
N ARG A 180 -14.17 -10.98 -5.66
CA ARG A 180 -14.27 -10.42 -4.31
C ARG A 180 -13.15 -9.41 -4.01
N CYS A 181 -12.01 -9.49 -4.69
CA CYS A 181 -10.92 -8.51 -4.59
C CYS A 181 -11.17 -7.23 -5.41
N LEU A 182 -12.37 -7.00 -5.95
CA LEU A 182 -12.72 -5.83 -6.76
C LEU A 182 -11.90 -5.70 -8.04
N LEU A 183 -11.39 -6.82 -8.57
CA LEU A 183 -10.55 -6.85 -9.77
C LEU A 183 -11.35 -7.00 -11.06
N ARG A 184 -12.65 -7.32 -10.98
CA ARG A 184 -13.52 -7.42 -12.15
C ARG A 184 -13.91 -6.02 -12.67
N GLU A 185 -13.99 -5.88 -13.99
CA GLU A 185 -14.30 -4.61 -14.66
C GLU A 185 -15.61 -3.95 -14.19
N LYS A 186 -16.62 -4.75 -13.84
CA LYS A 186 -17.93 -4.27 -13.34
C LYS A 186 -17.85 -3.49 -12.03
N VAL A 187 -16.81 -3.72 -11.22
CA VAL A 187 -16.57 -3.04 -9.93
C VAL A 187 -15.41 -2.03 -10.01
N SER A 188 -15.01 -1.66 -11.23
CA SER A 188 -13.93 -0.69 -11.49
C SER A 188 -14.12 0.63 -10.75
N PHE A 189 -15.35 1.16 -10.65
CA PHE A 189 -15.60 2.42 -9.94
C PHE A 189 -15.18 2.37 -8.46
N VAL A 190 -15.42 1.24 -7.77
CA VAL A 190 -15.01 1.05 -6.36
C VAL A 190 -13.50 0.95 -6.28
N LYS A 191 -12.90 0.17 -7.19
CA LYS A 191 -11.45 0.03 -7.28
C LYS A 191 -10.78 1.39 -7.48
N GLU A 192 -11.26 2.21 -8.40
CA GLU A 192 -10.74 3.55 -8.65
C GLU A 192 -10.84 4.47 -7.42
N ALA A 193 -11.95 4.40 -6.68
CA ALA A 193 -12.10 5.15 -5.43
C ALA A 193 -11.08 4.71 -4.38
N ILE A 194 -10.90 3.40 -4.19
CA ILE A 194 -9.89 2.85 -3.27
C ILE A 194 -8.49 3.26 -3.69
N MET A 195 -8.15 3.18 -4.97
CA MET A 195 -6.85 3.57 -5.52
C MET A 195 -6.56 5.05 -5.28
N LYS A 196 -7.57 5.92 -5.39
CA LYS A 196 -7.43 7.34 -5.01
C LYS A 196 -7.11 7.53 -3.53
N VAL A 197 -7.76 6.78 -2.63
CA VAL A 197 -7.47 6.87 -1.19
C VAL A 197 -6.08 6.32 -0.86
N LEU A 198 -5.67 5.20 -1.47
CA LEU A 198 -4.31 4.68 -1.34
C LEU A 198 -3.28 5.69 -1.84
N ASN A 199 -3.57 6.38 -2.95
CA ASN A 199 -2.71 7.43 -3.44
C ASN A 199 -2.61 8.63 -2.49
N LEU A 200 -3.73 9.05 -1.89
CA LEU A 200 -3.73 10.10 -0.86
C LEU A 200 -2.87 9.69 0.35
N ALA A 201 -2.92 8.42 0.75
CA ALA A 201 -2.07 7.90 1.83
C ALA A 201 -0.57 7.98 1.49
N LEU A 202 -0.20 7.65 0.26
CA LEU A 202 1.19 7.73 -0.21
C LEU A 202 1.66 9.18 -0.30
N MET A 203 0.90 10.07 -0.94
CA MET A 203 1.24 11.49 -1.01
C MET A 203 1.34 12.15 0.37
N PHE A 204 0.48 11.73 1.31
CA PHE A 204 0.57 12.17 2.71
C PHE A 204 1.87 11.70 3.36
N ALA A 205 2.28 10.45 3.15
CA ALA A 205 3.54 9.92 3.68
C ALA A 205 4.76 10.63 3.09
N ASP A 206 4.79 10.86 1.77
CA ASP A 206 5.89 11.56 1.08
C ASP A 206 6.02 13.00 1.57
N GLY A 207 4.89 13.72 1.65
CA GLY A 207 4.88 15.09 2.15
C GLY A 207 5.12 15.22 3.65
N TRP A 208 4.90 14.16 4.43
CA TRP A 208 5.30 14.08 5.83
C TRP A 208 6.82 14.00 5.96
N GLN A 209 7.47 13.18 5.14
CA GLN A 209 8.93 13.04 5.11
C GLN A 209 9.66 14.29 4.61
N ALA A 210 9.05 15.04 3.69
CA ALA A 210 9.58 16.31 3.19
C ALA A 210 9.57 17.45 4.26
N GLY A 211 8.90 17.24 5.38
CA GLY A 211 8.78 18.21 6.48
C GLY A 211 7.74 19.31 6.24
N LEU A 212 7.32 19.97 7.32
CA LEU A 212 6.30 21.03 7.33
C LEU A 212 6.63 22.25 6.44
N GLY A 213 7.87 22.39 5.96
CA GLY A 213 8.34 23.49 5.11
C GLY A 213 8.18 23.26 3.60
N ALA A 214 7.85 22.05 3.14
CA ALA A 214 7.71 21.75 1.72
C ALA A 214 6.32 22.07 1.13
N TRP A 215 5.39 22.53 1.97
CA TRP A 215 3.99 22.84 1.63
C TRP A 215 3.68 24.34 1.64
N GLN A 216 4.63 25.18 1.20
CA GLN A 216 4.39 26.60 0.89
C GLN A 216 4.17 26.81 -0.60
#